data_AF-A0A660Z6N1-F1
#
_entry.id   AF-A0A660Z6N1-F1
#
_cell.length_a   1.000
_cell.length_b   1.000
_cell.length_c   1.000
_cell.angle_alpha   90.00
_cell.angle_beta   90.00
_cell.angle_gamma   90.00
#
_symmetry.space_group_name_H-M   'P 1'
#
loop_
_entity.id
_entity.type
_entity.pdbx_description
1 polymer ?
#
loop_
_entity_poly.entity_id
_entity_poly.type
_entity_poly.pdbx_seq_one_letter_code
_entity_poly.pdbx_strand_id
1 'polypeptide(L)'
;MKKAALALAIFAMLAGFARAKSNVDALLETAQELINKGDYEKALETYDKALCMDPPKKVVFDILLNMADLEFDRLERPKDALKHLLMAKNLYPERHKRMDEVYYRLGLVYEKLGRYVDAAKAFETVATKYRKSKYFNDALDGVERCFRKNFKEYVAVAGGEPITRLEFDERLESIPPFFRSRYESEEGKKELLDRMIDEILITKEAEARKLYLLADVRKELEQERSKVLQRQLFEKEIREKVKVPEKEIVKYYRENREKYKSPARVTFRRIVVKDRKTAEEVLKKARAGEPFDSLVAKYSVARDAKSGGLMQNLTKGSEPKALVEAGFKLKEGQISDIIALDDTAFAIIKVVRKEPAHYKSLDEVRSQIEGNLKSKLEMQKWEEFRKALRKKYGVQYIEDLKKEAEEVLEKSGRKVED
;
A
#
# COMPACT_ATOMS: atom_id res chain seq x y z
N MET A 1 36.93 11.06 -68.86
CA MET A 1 36.20 9.76 -68.95
C MET A 1 35.90 9.12 -67.60
N LYS A 2 36.85 8.96 -66.66
CA LYS A 2 36.60 8.30 -65.35
C LYS A 2 35.54 8.97 -64.43
N LYS A 3 35.44 10.31 -64.41
CA LYS A 3 34.44 11.03 -63.58
C LYS A 3 33.00 10.88 -64.09
N ALA A 4 32.81 10.79 -65.41
CA ALA A 4 31.49 10.59 -66.02
C ALA A 4 30.98 9.15 -65.78
N ALA A 5 31.87 8.15 -65.85
CA ALA A 5 31.53 6.75 -65.55
C ALA A 5 31.11 6.55 -64.07
N LEU A 6 31.78 7.25 -63.13
CA LEU A 6 31.41 7.20 -61.71
C LEU A 6 30.04 7.86 -61.44
N ALA A 7 29.74 8.98 -62.08
CA ALA A 7 28.43 9.64 -61.96
C ALA A 7 27.29 8.80 -62.55
N LEU A 8 27.53 8.13 -63.70
CA LEU A 8 26.58 7.19 -64.30
C LEU A 8 26.35 5.95 -63.42
N ALA A 9 27.39 5.41 -62.78
CA ALA A 9 27.27 4.28 -61.85
C ALA A 9 26.46 4.65 -60.59
N ILE A 10 26.68 5.85 -60.03
CA ILE A 10 25.91 6.37 -58.89
C ILE A 10 24.45 6.61 -59.30
N PHE A 11 24.20 7.20 -60.47
CA PHE A 11 22.85 7.43 -60.97
C PHE A 11 22.10 6.11 -61.26
N ALA A 12 22.78 5.11 -61.83
CA ALA A 12 22.22 3.78 -62.06
C ALA A 12 21.92 3.05 -60.74
N MET A 13 22.78 3.18 -59.72
CA MET A 13 22.49 2.67 -58.37
C MET A 13 21.30 3.39 -57.73
N LEU A 14 21.23 4.72 -57.83
CA LEU A 14 20.11 5.50 -57.28
C LEU A 14 18.79 5.21 -58.00
N ALA A 15 18.81 5.04 -59.32
CA ALA A 15 17.65 4.66 -60.10
C ALA A 15 17.20 3.21 -59.81
N GLY A 16 18.16 2.27 -59.66
CA GLY A 16 17.88 0.90 -59.24
C GLY A 16 17.29 0.83 -57.83
N PHE A 17 17.84 1.62 -56.90
CA PHE A 17 17.34 1.74 -55.53
C PHE A 17 15.94 2.37 -55.47
N ALA A 18 15.69 3.43 -56.26
CA ALA A 18 14.37 4.05 -56.37
C ALA A 18 13.33 3.09 -56.97
N ARG A 19 13.71 2.29 -57.99
CA ARG A 19 12.82 1.30 -58.61
C ARG A 19 12.53 0.12 -57.68
N ALA A 20 13.53 -0.40 -56.96
CA ALA A 20 13.34 -1.44 -55.95
C ALA A 20 12.44 -0.96 -54.81
N LYS A 21 12.67 0.27 -54.31
CA LYS A 21 11.82 0.90 -53.30
C LYS A 21 10.36 1.06 -53.77
N SER A 22 10.16 1.56 -54.99
CA SER A 22 8.82 1.70 -55.59
C SER A 22 8.08 0.36 -55.72
N ASN A 23 8.81 -0.73 -55.98
CA ASN A 23 8.21 -2.06 -56.08
C ASN A 23 7.84 -2.65 -54.71
N VAL A 24 8.65 -2.39 -53.67
CA VAL A 24 8.32 -2.78 -52.29
C VAL A 24 7.07 -2.04 -51.83
N ASP A 25 6.99 -0.72 -52.04
CA ASP A 25 5.83 0.09 -51.64
C ASP A 25 4.54 -0.44 -52.30
N ALA A 26 4.59 -0.79 -53.59
CA ALA A 26 3.45 -1.39 -54.30
C ALA A 26 3.02 -2.76 -53.74
N LEU A 27 3.97 -3.60 -53.32
CA LEU A 27 3.67 -4.88 -52.67
C LEU A 27 3.03 -4.67 -51.29
N LEU A 28 3.46 -3.66 -50.52
CA LEU A 28 2.87 -3.34 -49.22
C LEU A 28 1.42 -2.83 -49.36
N GLU A 29 1.16 -1.99 -50.37
CA GLU A 29 -0.20 -1.56 -50.71
C GLU A 29 -1.08 -2.76 -51.10
N THR A 30 -0.55 -3.65 -51.93
CA THR A 30 -1.25 -4.88 -52.34
C THR A 30 -1.56 -5.78 -51.14
N ALA A 31 -0.60 -5.98 -50.24
CA ALA A 31 -0.82 -6.74 -49.00
C ALA A 31 -1.94 -6.09 -48.17
N GLN A 32 -1.97 -4.77 -48.04
CA GLN A 32 -3.01 -4.08 -47.29
C GLN A 32 -4.40 -4.24 -47.93
N GLU A 33 -4.49 -4.18 -49.25
CA GLU A 33 -5.75 -4.46 -49.96
C GLU A 33 -6.25 -5.88 -49.72
N LEU A 34 -5.35 -6.85 -49.74
CA LEU A 34 -5.67 -8.26 -49.47
C LEU A 34 -6.18 -8.45 -48.04
N ILE A 35 -5.54 -7.80 -47.05
CA ILE A 35 -6.01 -7.78 -45.66
C ILE A 35 -7.42 -7.21 -45.57
N ASN A 36 -7.70 -6.10 -46.26
CA ASN A 36 -9.02 -5.47 -46.27
C ASN A 36 -10.10 -6.36 -46.92
N LYS A 37 -9.70 -7.23 -47.86
CA LYS A 37 -10.58 -8.23 -48.49
C LYS A 37 -10.73 -9.53 -47.68
N GLY A 38 -9.96 -9.69 -46.59
CA GLY A 38 -9.92 -10.92 -45.79
C GLY A 38 -9.02 -12.02 -46.35
N ASP A 39 -8.26 -11.76 -47.43
CA ASP A 39 -7.35 -12.70 -48.07
C ASP A 39 -5.99 -12.74 -47.34
N TYR A 40 -5.99 -13.17 -46.07
CA TYR A 40 -4.81 -13.08 -45.19
C TYR A 40 -3.61 -13.91 -45.65
N GLU A 41 -3.84 -15.11 -46.20
CA GLU A 41 -2.75 -15.96 -46.72
C GLU A 41 -2.01 -15.30 -47.88
N LYS A 42 -2.75 -14.73 -48.83
CA LYS A 42 -2.15 -14.00 -49.95
C LYS A 42 -1.44 -12.73 -49.48
N ALA A 43 -1.93 -12.08 -48.42
CA ALA A 43 -1.24 -10.96 -47.81
C ALA A 43 0.12 -11.37 -47.23
N LEU A 44 0.20 -12.53 -46.53
CA LEU A 44 1.46 -13.09 -46.04
C LEU A 44 2.42 -13.43 -47.20
N GLU A 45 1.94 -14.09 -48.25
CA GLU A 45 2.76 -14.36 -49.45
C GLU A 45 3.28 -13.08 -50.09
N THR A 46 2.49 -12.00 -50.05
CA THR A 46 2.87 -10.69 -50.59
C THR A 46 3.92 -10.02 -49.71
N TYR A 47 3.84 -10.16 -48.39
CA TYR A 47 4.88 -9.72 -47.46
C TYR A 47 6.19 -10.50 -47.64
N ASP A 48 6.14 -11.82 -47.86
CA ASP A 48 7.33 -12.63 -48.17
C ASP A 48 8.02 -12.15 -49.45
N LYS A 49 7.24 -11.89 -50.51
CA LYS A 49 7.76 -11.29 -51.75
C LYS A 49 8.44 -9.95 -51.49
N ALA A 50 7.85 -9.10 -50.65
CA ALA A 50 8.44 -7.81 -50.30
C ALA A 50 9.75 -7.97 -49.52
N LEU A 51 9.85 -8.94 -48.60
CA LEU A 51 11.09 -9.25 -47.87
C LEU A 51 12.20 -9.76 -48.81
N CYS A 52 11.86 -10.57 -49.83
CA CYS A 52 12.81 -11.03 -50.84
C CYS A 52 13.44 -9.91 -51.68
N MET A 53 12.86 -8.69 -51.67
CA MET A 53 13.40 -7.53 -52.38
C MET A 53 14.45 -6.74 -51.58
N ASP A 54 14.90 -7.26 -50.43
CA ASP A 54 15.84 -6.63 -49.50
C ASP A 54 15.44 -5.18 -49.14
N PRO A 55 14.23 -4.99 -48.55
CA PRO A 55 13.72 -3.66 -48.28
C PRO A 55 14.50 -2.99 -47.14
N PRO A 56 14.42 -1.66 -46.98
CA PRO A 56 15.11 -0.96 -45.90
C PRO A 56 14.76 -1.55 -44.53
N LYS A 57 15.73 -1.58 -43.59
CA LYS A 57 15.52 -2.18 -42.26
C LYS A 57 14.26 -1.69 -41.55
N LYS A 58 13.86 -0.42 -41.68
CA LYS A 58 12.60 0.04 -41.08
C LYS A 58 11.39 -0.72 -41.64
N VAL A 59 11.37 -0.93 -42.95
CA VAL A 59 10.29 -1.65 -43.66
C VAL A 59 10.26 -3.12 -43.29
N VAL A 60 11.43 -3.78 -43.18
CA VAL A 60 11.52 -5.17 -42.69
C VAL A 60 10.87 -5.31 -41.30
N PHE A 61 11.12 -4.36 -40.40
CA PHE A 61 10.53 -4.36 -39.06
C PHE A 61 9.00 -4.28 -39.11
N ASP A 62 8.47 -3.38 -39.95
CA ASP A 62 7.04 -3.20 -40.13
C ASP A 62 6.38 -4.44 -40.73
N ILE A 63 7.00 -5.06 -41.73
CA ILE A 63 6.52 -6.31 -42.35
C ILE A 63 6.44 -7.42 -41.30
N LEU A 64 7.51 -7.66 -40.53
CA LEU A 64 7.55 -8.74 -39.54
C LEU A 64 6.47 -8.58 -38.46
N LEU A 65 6.19 -7.34 -38.03
CA LEU A 65 5.12 -7.08 -37.08
C LEU A 65 3.73 -7.31 -37.68
N ASN A 66 3.51 -6.87 -38.93
CA ASN A 66 2.23 -7.08 -39.60
C ASN A 66 1.96 -8.57 -39.87
N MET A 67 2.99 -9.34 -40.27
CA MET A 67 2.89 -10.79 -40.42
C MET A 67 2.53 -11.46 -39.09
N ALA A 68 3.23 -11.09 -38.01
CA ALA A 68 2.93 -11.62 -36.68
C ALA A 68 1.50 -11.30 -36.22
N ASP A 69 1.01 -10.08 -36.45
CA ASP A 69 -0.36 -9.68 -36.10
C ASP A 69 -1.40 -10.46 -36.92
N LEU A 70 -1.19 -10.65 -38.23
CA LEU A 70 -2.08 -11.46 -39.07
C LEU A 70 -2.12 -12.92 -38.61
N GLU A 71 -0.96 -13.51 -38.37
CA GLU A 71 -0.85 -14.89 -37.92
C GLU A 71 -1.50 -15.09 -36.56
N PHE A 72 -1.30 -14.16 -35.62
CA PHE A 72 -1.86 -14.26 -34.28
C PHE A 72 -3.37 -13.97 -34.24
N ASP A 73 -3.81 -12.86 -34.82
CA ASP A 73 -5.18 -12.34 -34.66
C ASP A 73 -6.16 -12.89 -35.69
N ARG A 74 -5.71 -13.19 -36.91
CA ARG A 74 -6.60 -13.55 -38.03
C ARG A 74 -6.55 -15.02 -38.39
N LEU A 75 -5.38 -15.64 -38.29
CA LEU A 75 -5.17 -17.04 -38.70
C LEU A 75 -5.07 -18.01 -37.52
N GLU A 76 -5.03 -17.51 -36.28
CA GLU A 76 -4.86 -18.31 -35.05
C GLU A 76 -3.62 -19.23 -35.08
N ARG A 77 -2.51 -18.73 -35.65
CA ARG A 77 -1.21 -19.40 -35.78
C ARG A 77 -0.15 -18.79 -34.86
N PRO A 78 -0.24 -18.96 -33.53
CA PRO A 78 0.68 -18.33 -32.58
C PRO A 78 2.13 -18.80 -32.71
N LYS A 79 2.39 -19.99 -33.28
CA LYS A 79 3.76 -20.48 -33.50
C LYS A 79 4.46 -19.71 -34.62
N ASP A 80 3.74 -19.36 -35.68
CA ASP A 80 4.28 -18.61 -36.81
C ASP A 80 4.49 -17.14 -36.39
N ALA A 81 3.52 -16.56 -35.67
CA ALA A 81 3.65 -15.24 -35.09
C ALA A 81 4.87 -15.13 -34.16
N LEU A 82 5.12 -16.16 -33.34
CA LEU A 82 6.30 -16.22 -32.48
C LEU A 82 7.60 -16.17 -33.29
N LYS A 83 7.68 -16.87 -34.42
CA LYS A 83 8.85 -16.87 -35.29
C LYS A 83 9.15 -15.47 -35.83
N HIS A 84 8.15 -14.77 -36.36
CA HIS A 84 8.31 -13.42 -36.89
C HIS A 84 8.69 -12.39 -35.81
N LEU A 85 8.11 -12.51 -34.60
CA LEU A 85 8.48 -11.65 -33.47
C LEU A 85 9.90 -11.91 -32.96
N LEU A 86 10.35 -13.17 -32.93
CA LEU A 86 11.73 -13.50 -32.58
C LEU A 86 12.72 -13.02 -33.64
N MET A 87 12.37 -13.08 -34.93
CA MET A 87 13.15 -12.46 -35.99
C MET A 87 13.26 -10.94 -35.81
N ALA A 88 12.14 -10.25 -35.55
CA ALA A 88 12.14 -8.82 -35.26
C ALA A 88 12.95 -8.46 -33.99
N LYS A 89 12.91 -9.30 -32.96
CA LYS A 89 13.72 -9.11 -31.75
C LYS A 89 15.23 -9.29 -32.04
N ASN A 90 15.61 -10.26 -32.84
CA ASN A 90 17.01 -10.60 -33.09
C ASN A 90 17.70 -9.67 -34.10
N LEU A 91 16.95 -9.14 -35.07
CA LEU A 91 17.50 -8.26 -36.11
C LEU A 91 17.72 -6.80 -35.63
N TYR A 92 17.09 -6.39 -34.52
CA TYR A 92 17.08 -5.01 -34.06
C TYR A 92 17.55 -4.90 -32.60
N PRO A 93 18.32 -3.86 -32.25
CA PRO A 93 18.83 -3.73 -30.89
C PRO A 93 17.72 -3.39 -29.90
N GLU A 94 17.90 -3.74 -28.61
CA GLU A 94 16.90 -3.46 -27.57
C GLU A 94 16.50 -1.98 -27.46
N ARG A 95 17.42 -1.05 -27.77
CA ARG A 95 17.19 0.40 -27.80
C ARG A 95 16.30 0.89 -28.95
N HIS A 96 15.82 0.00 -29.82
CA HIS A 96 14.92 0.37 -30.90
C HIS A 96 13.62 0.96 -30.34
N LYS A 97 13.13 2.05 -30.96
CA LYS A 97 12.01 2.87 -30.41
C LYS A 97 10.69 2.11 -30.22
N ARG A 98 10.52 0.98 -30.91
CA ARG A 98 9.32 0.14 -30.93
C ARG A 98 9.58 -1.27 -30.40
N MET A 99 10.67 -1.48 -29.66
CA MET A 99 11.00 -2.80 -29.12
C MET A 99 10.05 -3.21 -27.98
N ASP A 100 9.45 -2.24 -27.30
CA ASP A 100 8.35 -2.45 -26.36
C ASP A 100 7.15 -3.17 -27.01
N GLU A 101 6.79 -2.82 -28.26
CA GLU A 101 5.76 -3.52 -29.03
C GLU A 101 6.11 -4.99 -29.26
N VAL A 102 7.36 -5.30 -29.57
CA VAL A 102 7.83 -6.67 -29.84
C VAL A 102 7.73 -7.50 -28.55
N TYR A 103 8.22 -6.97 -27.43
CA TYR A 103 8.14 -7.67 -26.15
C TYR A 103 6.70 -7.85 -25.65
N TYR A 104 5.83 -6.85 -25.86
CA TYR A 104 4.42 -6.97 -25.51
C TYR A 104 3.72 -8.07 -26.33
N ARG A 105 3.90 -8.07 -27.66
CA ARG A 105 3.36 -9.12 -28.55
C ARG A 105 3.93 -10.50 -28.22
N LEU A 106 5.24 -10.60 -27.92
CA LEU A 106 5.85 -11.84 -27.45
C LEU A 106 5.17 -12.35 -26.17
N GLY A 107 4.85 -11.46 -25.22
CA GLY A 107 4.10 -11.79 -24.02
C GLY A 107 2.75 -12.43 -24.34
N LEU A 108 1.95 -11.80 -25.21
CA LEU A 108 0.64 -12.31 -25.64
C LEU A 108 0.76 -13.67 -26.34
N VAL A 109 1.72 -13.81 -27.25
CA VAL A 109 1.95 -15.05 -28.02
C VAL A 109 2.42 -16.18 -27.10
N TYR A 110 3.37 -15.94 -26.19
CA TYR A 110 3.80 -16.93 -25.21
C TYR A 110 2.66 -17.35 -24.29
N GLU A 111 1.82 -16.39 -23.86
CA GLU A 111 0.66 -16.69 -23.03
C GLU A 111 -0.33 -17.61 -23.77
N LYS A 112 -0.65 -17.31 -25.03
CA LYS A 112 -1.53 -18.14 -25.88
C LYS A 112 -0.97 -19.55 -26.07
N LEU A 113 0.36 -19.68 -26.13
CA LEU A 113 1.06 -20.97 -26.23
C LEU A 113 1.20 -21.70 -24.88
N GLY A 114 0.69 -21.15 -23.78
CA GLY A 114 0.81 -21.74 -22.44
C GLY A 114 2.22 -21.65 -21.83
N ARG A 115 3.11 -20.85 -22.42
CA ARG A 115 4.50 -20.64 -21.97
C ARG A 115 4.56 -19.47 -20.97
N TYR A 116 3.92 -19.65 -19.81
CA TYR A 116 3.67 -18.55 -18.87
C TYR A 116 4.94 -17.91 -18.28
N VAL A 117 6.02 -18.67 -18.09
CA VAL A 117 7.32 -18.11 -17.66
C VAL A 117 7.88 -17.15 -18.72
N ASP A 118 7.85 -17.56 -19.99
CA ASP A 118 8.36 -16.74 -21.09
C ASP A 118 7.46 -15.52 -21.33
N ALA A 119 6.15 -15.69 -21.18
CA ALA A 119 5.17 -14.62 -21.22
C ALA A 119 5.42 -13.58 -20.12
N ALA A 120 5.56 -14.03 -18.87
CA ALA A 120 5.85 -13.17 -17.73
C ALA A 120 7.16 -12.39 -17.93
N LYS A 121 8.24 -13.04 -18.39
CA LYS A 121 9.52 -12.36 -18.69
C LYS A 121 9.38 -11.31 -19.78
N ALA A 122 8.58 -11.59 -20.82
CA ALA A 122 8.35 -10.65 -21.91
C ALA A 122 7.57 -9.42 -21.42
N PHE A 123 6.49 -9.63 -20.66
CA PHE A 123 5.72 -8.54 -20.04
C PHE A 123 6.54 -7.75 -19.00
N GLU A 124 7.31 -8.43 -18.16
CA GLU A 124 8.21 -7.81 -17.19
C GLU A 124 9.24 -6.92 -17.88
N THR A 125 9.75 -7.36 -19.03
CA THR A 125 10.68 -6.55 -19.83
C THR A 125 10.04 -5.23 -20.27
N VAL A 126 8.77 -5.25 -20.69
CA VAL A 126 8.00 -4.03 -21.00
C VAL A 126 7.88 -3.14 -19.76
N ALA A 127 7.44 -3.71 -18.64
CA ALA A 127 7.21 -2.97 -17.40
C ALA A 127 8.49 -2.38 -16.78
N THR A 128 9.63 -3.07 -16.91
CA THR A 128 10.88 -2.67 -16.24
C THR A 128 11.76 -1.79 -17.13
N LYS A 129 11.94 -2.15 -18.40
CA LYS A 129 12.82 -1.43 -19.35
C LYS A 129 12.10 -0.31 -20.10
N TYR A 130 10.77 -0.42 -20.32
CA TYR A 130 10.00 0.50 -21.15
C TYR A 130 8.86 1.19 -20.39
N ARG A 131 9.17 1.80 -19.24
CA ARG A 131 8.18 2.44 -18.33
C ARG A 131 7.30 3.53 -18.94
N LYS A 132 7.65 4.08 -20.11
CA LYS A 132 6.86 5.08 -20.85
C LYS A 132 6.04 4.49 -21.99
N SER A 133 6.07 3.17 -22.17
CA SER A 133 5.31 2.48 -23.22
C SER A 133 3.82 2.61 -22.97
N LYS A 134 3.03 2.70 -24.04
CA LYS A 134 1.56 2.63 -23.95
C LYS A 134 1.06 1.26 -23.43
N TYR A 135 1.88 0.22 -23.56
CA TYR A 135 1.58 -1.13 -23.07
C TYR A 135 1.99 -1.35 -21.61
N PHE A 136 2.47 -0.32 -20.91
CA PHE A 136 3.01 -0.48 -19.55
C PHE A 136 1.98 -1.09 -18.58
N ASN A 137 0.75 -0.57 -18.55
CA ASN A 137 -0.30 -1.08 -17.67
C ASN A 137 -0.73 -2.50 -18.08
N ASP A 138 -1.01 -2.72 -19.36
CA ASP A 138 -1.40 -4.03 -19.90
C ASP A 138 -0.31 -5.10 -19.65
N ALA A 139 0.96 -4.71 -19.68
CA ALA A 139 2.07 -5.58 -19.37
C ALA A 139 2.17 -5.90 -17.87
N LEU A 140 1.89 -4.94 -16.96
CA LEU A 140 1.81 -5.24 -15.53
C LEU A 140 0.70 -6.26 -15.25
N ASP A 141 -0.48 -6.06 -15.83
CA ASP A 141 -1.58 -7.02 -15.75
C ASP A 141 -1.18 -8.37 -16.36
N GLY A 142 -0.39 -8.35 -17.44
CA GLY A 142 0.20 -9.52 -18.08
C GLY A 142 1.15 -10.30 -17.18
N VAL A 143 2.03 -9.61 -16.44
CA VAL A 143 2.93 -10.22 -15.44
C VAL A 143 2.11 -10.91 -14.36
N GLU A 144 1.14 -10.21 -13.78
CA GLU A 144 0.29 -10.76 -12.71
C GLU A 144 -0.52 -11.97 -13.20
N ARG A 145 -1.17 -11.85 -14.36
CA ARG A 145 -1.94 -12.93 -14.98
C ARG A 145 -1.07 -14.15 -15.28
N CYS A 146 0.12 -13.94 -15.83
CA CYS A 146 1.04 -15.05 -16.13
C CYS A 146 1.64 -15.66 -14.87
N PHE A 147 1.90 -14.85 -13.83
CA PHE A 147 2.39 -15.33 -12.53
C PHE A 147 1.38 -16.27 -11.87
N ARG A 148 0.11 -15.87 -11.82
CA ARG A 148 -0.99 -16.71 -11.31
C ARG A 148 -1.12 -18.02 -12.09
N LYS A 149 -0.99 -17.99 -13.42
CA LYS A 149 -1.04 -19.18 -14.29
C LYS A 149 0.22 -20.07 -14.22
N ASN A 150 1.33 -19.54 -13.71
CA ASN A 150 2.59 -20.25 -13.58
C ASN A 150 2.70 -21.03 -12.25
N PHE A 151 1.96 -20.66 -11.21
CA PHE A 151 1.88 -21.41 -9.96
C PHE A 151 0.91 -22.60 -10.09
N LYS A 152 1.42 -23.72 -10.64
CA LYS A 152 0.70 -24.99 -10.78
C LYS A 152 0.69 -25.86 -9.52
N GLU A 153 1.29 -25.41 -8.43
CA GLU A 153 1.17 -26.12 -7.16
C GLU A 153 -0.18 -25.77 -6.55
N TYR A 154 -1.14 -26.65 -6.80
CA TYR A 154 -2.46 -26.57 -6.20
C TYR A 154 -2.43 -27.25 -4.84
N VAL A 155 -2.95 -26.56 -3.83
CA VAL A 155 -3.13 -27.14 -2.49
C VAL A 155 -4.51 -27.78 -2.35
N ALA A 156 -5.49 -27.35 -3.17
CA ALA A 156 -6.82 -27.96 -3.24
C ALA A 156 -7.55 -27.58 -4.55
N VAL A 157 -8.67 -28.24 -4.81
CA VAL A 157 -9.66 -27.85 -5.83
C VAL A 157 -11.04 -27.87 -5.17
N ALA A 158 -11.74 -26.74 -5.19
CA ALA A 158 -13.05 -26.57 -4.54
C ALA A 158 -14.09 -26.18 -5.60
N GLY A 159 -15.11 -27.02 -5.83
CA GLY A 159 -16.17 -26.71 -6.80
C GLY A 159 -15.69 -26.48 -8.23
N GLY A 160 -14.57 -27.09 -8.62
CA GLY A 160 -13.92 -26.91 -9.93
C GLY A 160 -12.95 -25.73 -10.01
N GLU A 161 -12.78 -24.96 -8.93
CA GLU A 161 -11.82 -23.84 -8.85
C GLU A 161 -10.56 -24.28 -8.08
N PRO A 162 -9.36 -24.15 -8.67
CA PRO A 162 -8.13 -24.49 -7.99
C PRO A 162 -7.77 -23.44 -6.93
N ILE A 163 -7.27 -23.89 -5.77
CA ILE A 163 -6.59 -23.05 -4.77
C ILE A 163 -5.09 -23.27 -4.96
N THR A 164 -4.36 -22.21 -5.32
CA THR A 164 -2.91 -22.25 -5.51
C THR A 164 -2.16 -22.13 -4.19
N ARG A 165 -0.91 -22.61 -4.17
CA ARG A 165 -0.02 -22.43 -3.02
C ARG A 165 0.21 -20.96 -2.68
N LEU A 166 0.32 -20.10 -3.70
CA LEU A 166 0.44 -18.65 -3.52
C LEU A 166 -0.76 -18.06 -2.78
N GLU A 167 -1.99 -18.36 -3.20
CA GLU A 167 -3.20 -17.85 -2.55
C GLU A 167 -3.30 -18.30 -1.09
N PHE A 168 -2.88 -19.54 -0.81
CA PHE A 168 -2.79 -20.05 0.55
C PHE A 168 -1.76 -19.30 1.40
N ASP A 169 -0.56 -19.07 0.84
CA ASP A 169 0.52 -18.35 1.54
C ASP A 169 0.14 -16.87 1.76
N GLU A 170 -0.45 -16.19 0.77
CA GLU A 170 -0.98 -14.82 0.90
C GLU A 170 -2.08 -14.74 1.96
N ARG A 171 -2.97 -15.74 2.01
CA ARG A 171 -3.98 -15.84 3.06
C ARG A 171 -3.33 -15.94 4.44
N LEU A 172 -2.29 -16.76 4.60
CA LEU A 172 -1.54 -16.92 5.84
C LEU A 172 -0.82 -15.61 6.25
N GLU A 173 -0.23 -14.89 5.29
CA GLU A 173 0.43 -13.61 5.52
C GLU A 173 -0.55 -12.50 5.92
N SER A 174 -1.77 -12.52 5.39
CA SER A 174 -2.81 -11.54 5.74
C SER A 174 -3.28 -11.65 7.20
N ILE A 175 -3.08 -12.80 7.84
CA ILE A 175 -3.48 -13.03 9.23
C ILE A 175 -2.54 -12.24 10.16
N PRO A 176 -3.08 -11.42 11.09
CA PRO A 176 -2.26 -10.68 12.04
C PRO A 176 -1.31 -11.60 12.83
N PRO A 177 -0.06 -11.18 13.13
CA PRO A 177 0.96 -12.05 13.73
C PRO A 177 0.50 -12.80 14.99
N PHE A 178 -0.33 -12.17 15.82
CA PHE A 178 -0.88 -12.78 17.04
C PHE A 178 -1.74 -14.02 16.78
N PHE A 179 -2.48 -14.06 15.66
CA PHE A 179 -3.33 -15.19 15.28
C PHE A 179 -2.64 -16.20 14.35
N ARG A 180 -1.50 -15.81 13.76
CA ARG A 180 -0.79 -16.61 12.75
C ARG A 180 -0.20 -17.89 13.35
N SER A 181 0.27 -17.85 14.59
CA SER A 181 0.91 -18.99 15.28
C SER A 181 0.06 -20.27 15.29
N ARG A 182 -1.28 -20.13 15.31
CA ARG A 182 -2.21 -21.27 15.24
C ARG A 182 -2.15 -22.01 13.90
N TYR A 183 -1.74 -21.33 12.82
CA TYR A 183 -1.72 -21.86 11.46
C TYR A 183 -0.32 -22.27 11.00
N GLU A 184 0.66 -22.31 11.90
CA GLU A 184 2.04 -22.70 11.57
C GLU A 184 2.25 -24.22 11.57
N SER A 185 1.46 -24.98 12.34
CA SER A 185 1.49 -26.45 12.31
C SER A 185 0.77 -27.00 11.07
N GLU A 186 1.04 -28.25 10.71
CA GLU A 186 0.37 -28.89 9.57
C GLU A 186 -1.14 -29.00 9.78
N GLU A 187 -1.60 -29.28 11.01
CA GLU A 187 -3.02 -29.27 11.36
C GLU A 187 -3.63 -27.87 11.22
N GLY A 188 -2.91 -26.84 11.66
CA GLY A 188 -3.34 -25.45 11.52
C GLY A 188 -3.46 -25.04 10.05
N LYS A 189 -2.46 -25.36 9.23
CA LYS A 189 -2.50 -25.11 7.78
C LYS A 189 -3.66 -25.81 7.12
N LYS A 190 -3.92 -27.07 7.49
CA LYS A 190 -5.10 -27.81 7.01
C LYS A 190 -6.40 -27.11 7.42
N GLU A 191 -6.53 -26.66 8.66
CA GLU A 191 -7.70 -25.91 9.13
C GLU A 191 -7.92 -24.61 8.33
N LEU A 192 -6.84 -23.89 7.99
CA LEU A 192 -6.92 -22.71 7.15
C LEU A 192 -7.37 -23.05 5.72
N LEU A 193 -6.83 -24.12 5.15
CA LEU A 193 -7.19 -24.59 3.82
C LEU A 193 -8.65 -25.04 3.75
N ASP A 194 -9.10 -25.83 4.72
CA ASP A 194 -10.49 -26.28 4.83
C ASP A 194 -11.45 -25.07 4.89
N ARG A 195 -11.09 -24.03 5.66
CA ARG A 195 -11.86 -22.77 5.69
C ARG A 195 -11.92 -22.08 4.33
N MET A 196 -10.80 -22.01 3.60
CA MET A 196 -10.77 -21.42 2.25
C MET A 196 -11.66 -22.21 1.29
N ILE A 197 -11.65 -23.55 1.39
CA ILE A 197 -12.52 -24.43 0.60
C ILE A 197 -13.99 -24.13 0.90
N ASP A 198 -14.36 -24.06 2.18
CA ASP A 198 -15.74 -23.76 2.60
C ASP A 198 -16.21 -22.38 2.12
N GLU A 199 -15.36 -21.34 2.24
CA GLU A 199 -15.63 -19.98 1.73
C GLU A 199 -15.95 -19.99 0.23
N ILE A 200 -15.19 -20.75 -0.58
CA ILE A 200 -15.42 -20.90 -2.03
C ILE A 200 -16.74 -21.62 -2.31
N LEU A 201 -16.98 -22.76 -1.66
CA LEU A 201 -18.17 -23.58 -1.91
C LEU A 201 -19.46 -22.83 -1.53
N ILE A 202 -19.46 -22.13 -0.40
CA ILE A 202 -20.60 -21.30 0.04
C ILE A 202 -20.87 -20.17 -0.95
N THR A 203 -19.82 -19.47 -1.39
CA THR A 203 -19.94 -18.38 -2.37
C THR A 203 -20.50 -18.90 -3.69
N LYS A 204 -19.98 -20.04 -4.17
CA LYS A 204 -20.44 -20.68 -5.40
C LYS A 204 -21.93 -21.05 -5.35
N GLU A 205 -22.39 -21.60 -4.23
CA GLU A 205 -23.82 -21.91 -4.04
C GLU A 205 -24.68 -20.64 -4.00
N ALA A 206 -24.21 -19.57 -3.35
CA ALA A 206 -24.89 -18.28 -3.35
C ALA A 206 -25.01 -17.67 -4.76
N GLU A 207 -23.97 -17.79 -5.58
CA GLU A 207 -23.97 -17.39 -6.99
C GLU A 207 -24.89 -18.25 -7.85
N ALA A 208 -24.89 -19.57 -7.67
CA ALA A 208 -25.78 -20.49 -8.37
C ALA A 208 -27.26 -20.16 -8.10
N ARG A 209 -27.57 -19.75 -6.87
CA ARG A 209 -28.89 -19.25 -6.45
C ARG A 209 -29.17 -17.81 -6.87
N LYS A 210 -28.22 -17.14 -7.51
CA LYS A 210 -28.30 -15.76 -7.99
C LYS A 210 -28.67 -14.76 -6.88
N LEU A 211 -28.19 -14.99 -5.66
CA LEU A 211 -28.49 -14.10 -4.51
C LEU A 211 -28.00 -12.67 -4.75
N TYR A 212 -26.95 -12.48 -5.56
CA TYR A 212 -26.46 -11.18 -6.00
C TYR A 212 -27.46 -10.36 -6.85
N LEU A 213 -28.57 -10.97 -7.31
CA LEU A 213 -29.66 -10.27 -8.01
C LEU A 213 -30.79 -9.79 -7.07
N LEU A 214 -30.72 -10.07 -5.76
CA LEU A 214 -31.66 -9.52 -4.80
C LEU A 214 -31.46 -8.01 -4.66
N ALA A 215 -32.55 -7.26 -4.45
CA ALA A 215 -32.51 -5.80 -4.52
C ALA A 215 -31.66 -5.16 -3.41
N ASP A 216 -31.77 -5.69 -2.20
CA ASP A 216 -30.96 -5.35 -1.03
C ASP A 216 -29.48 -5.71 -1.25
N VAL A 217 -29.19 -6.91 -1.74
CA VAL A 217 -27.82 -7.35 -2.02
C VAL A 217 -27.17 -6.49 -3.11
N ARG A 218 -27.87 -6.17 -4.21
CA ARG A 218 -27.35 -5.25 -5.24
C ARG A 218 -27.03 -3.87 -4.67
N LYS A 219 -27.89 -3.36 -3.79
CA LYS A 219 -27.68 -2.07 -3.14
C LYS A 219 -26.45 -2.11 -2.24
N GLU A 220 -26.26 -3.18 -1.48
CA GLU A 220 -25.07 -3.38 -0.64
C GLU A 220 -23.80 -3.48 -1.49
N LEU A 221 -23.81 -4.29 -2.55
CA LEU A 221 -22.68 -4.43 -3.48
C LEU A 221 -22.29 -3.10 -4.13
N GLU A 222 -23.26 -2.28 -4.55
CA GLU A 222 -22.96 -0.95 -5.12
C GLU A 222 -22.42 0.03 -4.07
N GLN A 223 -22.91 -0.04 -2.83
CA GLN A 223 -22.37 0.75 -1.73
C GLN A 223 -20.92 0.36 -1.42
N GLU A 224 -20.62 -0.94 -1.35
CA GLU A 224 -19.26 -1.43 -1.13
C GLU A 224 -18.34 -1.09 -2.31
N ARG A 225 -18.80 -1.25 -3.55
CA ARG A 225 -18.09 -0.80 -4.75
C ARG A 225 -17.74 0.68 -4.65
N SER A 226 -18.70 1.54 -4.29
CA SER A 226 -18.48 2.97 -4.12
C SER A 226 -17.43 3.28 -3.04
N LYS A 227 -17.50 2.62 -1.87
CA LYS A 227 -16.52 2.78 -0.79
C LYS A 227 -15.11 2.36 -1.21
N VAL A 228 -14.98 1.22 -1.88
CA VAL A 228 -13.68 0.72 -2.37
C VAL A 228 -13.08 1.70 -3.37
N LEU A 229 -13.86 2.18 -4.33
CA LEU A 229 -13.38 3.16 -5.33
C LEU A 229 -12.96 4.49 -4.68
N GLN A 230 -13.74 5.00 -3.72
CA GLN A 230 -13.39 6.22 -2.98
C GLN A 230 -12.09 6.04 -2.18
N ARG A 231 -11.91 4.89 -1.50
CA ARG A 231 -10.70 4.57 -0.75
C ARG A 231 -9.48 4.47 -1.66
N GLN A 232 -9.60 3.78 -2.79
CA GLN A 232 -8.50 3.65 -3.76
C GLN A 232 -8.15 4.99 -4.40
N LEU A 233 -9.15 5.83 -4.69
CA LEU A 233 -8.91 7.18 -5.20
C LEU A 233 -8.15 8.03 -4.17
N PHE A 234 -8.54 7.98 -2.90
CA PHE A 234 -7.81 8.66 -1.82
C PHE A 234 -6.37 8.14 -1.69
N GLU A 235 -6.17 6.82 -1.76
CA GLU A 235 -4.84 6.21 -1.70
C GLU A 235 -3.93 6.74 -2.81
N LYS A 236 -4.39 6.65 -4.07
CA LYS A 236 -3.64 7.03 -5.27
C LYS A 236 -3.42 8.53 -5.40
N GLU A 237 -4.45 9.33 -5.13
CA GLU A 237 -4.39 10.78 -5.35
C GLU A 237 -3.83 11.54 -4.17
N ILE A 238 -3.99 11.04 -2.95
CA ILE A 238 -3.57 11.73 -1.73
C ILE A 238 -2.43 10.98 -1.04
N ARG A 239 -2.67 9.77 -0.52
CA ARG A 239 -1.73 9.11 0.40
C ARG A 239 -0.37 8.81 -0.24
N GLU A 240 -0.36 8.33 -1.49
CA GLU A 240 0.88 8.02 -2.22
C GLU A 240 1.69 9.29 -2.58
N LYS A 241 1.03 10.44 -2.71
CA LYS A 241 1.64 11.71 -3.13
C LYS A 241 2.08 12.58 -1.94
N VAL A 242 1.45 12.44 -0.79
CA VAL A 242 1.77 13.21 0.41
C VAL A 242 3.03 12.69 1.09
N LYS A 243 4.03 13.57 1.23
CA LYS A 243 5.25 13.32 2.00
C LYS A 243 5.49 14.49 2.96
N VAL A 244 5.86 14.18 4.20
CA VAL A 244 6.20 15.19 5.20
C VAL A 244 7.72 15.41 5.17
N PRO A 245 8.22 16.60 4.79
CA PRO A 245 9.65 16.87 4.81
C PRO A 245 10.20 16.92 6.25
N GLU A 246 11.42 16.42 6.46
CA GLU A 246 12.09 16.44 7.79
C GLU A 246 12.13 17.85 8.42
N LYS A 247 12.32 18.88 7.59
CA LYS A 247 12.29 20.28 8.04
C LYS A 247 10.97 20.67 8.73
N GLU A 248 9.83 20.14 8.27
CA GLU A 248 8.53 20.42 8.85
C GLU A 248 8.35 19.68 10.19
N ILE A 249 8.89 18.48 10.30
CA ILE A 249 8.89 17.69 11.54
C ILE A 249 9.70 18.44 12.62
N VAL A 250 10.93 18.85 12.29
CA VAL A 250 11.81 19.60 13.21
C VAL A 250 11.19 20.93 13.62
N LYS A 251 10.61 21.66 12.67
CA LYS A 251 9.90 22.92 12.92
C LYS A 251 8.72 22.71 13.87
N TYR A 252 7.87 21.73 13.58
CA TYR A 252 6.71 21.41 14.41
C TYR A 252 7.11 21.05 15.84
N TYR A 253 8.13 20.20 16.01
CA TYR A 253 8.65 19.85 17.34
C TYR A 253 9.11 21.09 18.11
N ARG A 254 9.86 21.98 17.47
CA ARG A 254 10.34 23.22 18.11
C ARG A 254 9.19 24.13 18.55
N GLU A 255 8.22 24.34 17.67
CA GLU A 255 7.05 25.21 17.93
C GLU A 255 6.07 24.60 18.94
N ASN A 256 6.06 23.28 19.10
CA ASN A 256 5.13 22.55 19.96
C ASN A 256 5.84 21.83 21.12
N ARG A 257 7.06 22.24 21.47
CA ARG A 257 7.92 21.51 22.42
C ARG A 257 7.27 21.27 23.77
N GLU A 258 6.45 22.20 24.25
CA GLU A 258 5.71 22.07 25.51
C GLU A 258 4.74 20.88 25.55
N LYS A 259 4.19 20.47 24.40
CA LYS A 259 3.32 19.28 24.32
C LYS A 259 4.06 17.97 24.59
N TYR A 260 5.40 18.00 24.45
CA TYR A 260 6.27 16.84 24.65
C TYR A 260 7.01 16.88 25.98
N LYS A 261 6.54 17.72 26.91
CA LYS A 261 7.05 17.75 28.28
C LYS A 261 6.48 16.59 29.08
N SER A 262 7.34 15.66 29.46
CA SER A 262 7.04 14.68 30.48
C SER A 262 7.07 15.38 31.86
N PRO A 263 5.99 15.31 32.65
CA PRO A 263 5.98 15.91 33.98
C PRO A 263 6.97 15.18 34.90
N ALA A 264 7.44 15.87 35.94
CA ALA A 264 8.21 15.22 37.00
C ALA A 264 7.37 14.13 37.67
N ARG A 265 8.02 13.02 38.03
CA ARG A 265 7.41 11.90 38.73
C ARG A 265 8.16 11.58 40.00
N VAL A 266 7.43 11.08 40.99
CA VAL A 266 8.00 10.51 42.21
C VAL A 266 7.41 9.13 42.44
N THR A 267 8.25 8.20 42.88
CA THR A 267 7.85 6.90 43.38
C THR A 267 8.21 6.86 44.86
N PHE A 268 7.26 6.53 45.72
CA PHE A 268 7.49 6.37 47.15
C PHE A 268 6.73 5.18 47.69
N ARG A 269 7.16 4.67 48.84
CA ARG A 269 6.33 3.81 49.68
C ARG A 269 5.61 4.62 50.72
N ARG A 270 4.38 4.25 51.10
CA ARG A 270 3.62 4.91 52.16
C ARG A 270 3.13 3.94 53.23
N ILE A 271 3.07 4.45 54.45
CA ILE A 271 2.38 3.83 55.58
C ILE A 271 1.25 4.78 55.95
N VAL A 272 0.01 4.29 55.98
CA VAL A 272 -1.16 5.09 56.42
C VAL A 272 -1.70 4.50 57.71
N VAL A 273 -1.96 5.32 58.71
CA VAL A 273 -2.47 4.90 60.03
C VAL A 273 -3.63 5.80 60.45
N LYS A 274 -4.47 5.33 61.39
CA LYS A 274 -5.71 6.00 61.81
C LYS A 274 -5.55 7.05 62.92
N ASP A 275 -4.38 7.13 63.53
CA ASP A 275 -4.15 8.03 64.66
C ASP A 275 -2.69 8.50 64.71
N ARG A 276 -2.50 9.68 65.29
CA ARG A 276 -1.20 10.35 65.33
C ARG A 276 -0.18 9.63 66.20
N LYS A 277 -0.61 8.99 67.29
CA LYS A 277 0.28 8.26 68.20
C LYS A 277 0.91 7.06 67.50
N THR A 278 0.13 6.29 66.74
CA THR A 278 0.66 5.22 65.88
C THR A 278 1.61 5.76 64.82
N ALA A 279 1.31 6.93 64.23
CA ALA A 279 2.21 7.55 63.24
C ALA A 279 3.56 7.94 63.87
N GLU A 280 3.57 8.52 65.06
CA GLU A 280 4.78 8.87 65.80
C GLU A 280 5.62 7.64 66.15
N GLU A 281 4.99 6.54 66.57
CA GLU A 281 5.68 5.26 66.81
C GLU A 281 6.33 4.72 65.54
N VAL A 282 5.57 4.64 64.44
CA VAL A 282 6.05 4.14 63.16
C VAL A 282 7.19 5.00 62.63
N LEU A 283 7.08 6.33 62.71
CA LEU A 283 8.13 7.24 62.26
C LEU A 283 9.44 7.03 63.03
N LYS A 284 9.34 6.86 64.37
CA LYS A 284 10.52 6.59 65.21
C LYS A 284 11.21 5.29 64.79
N LYS A 285 10.44 4.22 64.58
CA LYS A 285 10.97 2.92 64.11
C LYS A 285 11.60 3.01 62.73
N ALA A 286 10.93 3.69 61.79
CA ALA A 286 11.42 3.88 60.44
C ALA A 286 12.73 4.67 60.41
N ARG A 287 12.87 5.71 61.26
CA ARG A 287 14.11 6.50 61.41
C ARG A 287 15.22 5.75 62.15
N ALA A 288 14.87 4.81 63.02
CA ALA A 288 15.83 3.92 63.68
C ALA A 288 16.39 2.82 62.76
N GLY A 289 15.92 2.74 61.51
CA GLY A 289 16.44 1.81 60.50
C GLY A 289 15.65 0.51 60.37
N GLU A 290 14.50 0.37 61.03
CA GLU A 290 13.63 -0.78 60.81
C GLU A 290 13.18 -0.83 59.34
N PRO A 291 13.16 -2.01 58.69
CA PRO A 291 12.76 -2.12 57.29
C PRO A 291 11.38 -1.53 57.03
N PHE A 292 11.32 -0.53 56.15
CA PHE A 292 10.08 0.20 55.86
C PHE A 292 8.96 -0.74 55.37
N ASP A 293 9.29 -1.76 54.58
CA ASP A 293 8.34 -2.73 54.04
C ASP A 293 7.70 -3.59 55.16
N SER A 294 8.47 -3.92 56.21
CA SER A 294 7.95 -4.60 57.40
C SER A 294 7.00 -3.70 58.20
N LEU A 295 7.33 -2.42 58.32
CA LEU A 295 6.46 -1.43 58.97
C LEU A 295 5.16 -1.21 58.17
N VAL A 296 5.23 -1.21 56.84
CA VAL A 296 4.03 -1.16 55.98
C VAL A 296 3.13 -2.35 56.24
N ALA A 297 3.67 -3.57 56.21
CA ALA A 297 2.88 -4.80 56.43
C ALA A 297 2.23 -4.85 57.81
N LYS A 298 2.90 -4.31 58.83
CA LYS A 298 2.45 -4.37 60.22
C LYS A 298 1.47 -3.26 60.60
N TYR A 299 1.65 -2.04 60.11
CA TYR A 299 0.93 -0.86 60.59
C TYR A 299 0.00 -0.21 59.57
N SER A 300 0.27 -0.37 58.27
CA SER A 300 -0.47 0.38 57.26
C SER A 300 -1.90 -0.15 57.09
N VAL A 301 -2.89 0.72 57.18
CA VAL A 301 -4.31 0.42 56.90
C VAL A 301 -4.70 0.67 55.44
N ALA A 302 -3.76 1.11 54.60
CA ALA A 302 -4.03 1.41 53.20
C ALA A 302 -4.15 0.13 52.35
N ARG A 303 -4.92 0.20 51.26
CA ARG A 303 -5.15 -0.95 50.35
C ARG A 303 -3.86 -1.49 49.72
N ASP A 304 -2.92 -0.59 49.43
CA ASP A 304 -1.61 -0.85 48.85
C ASP A 304 -0.61 -1.46 49.84
N ALA A 305 -0.94 -1.58 51.13
CA ALA A 305 -0.08 -2.24 52.12
C ALA A 305 0.28 -3.69 51.72
N LYS A 306 -0.66 -4.37 51.04
CA LYS A 306 -0.48 -5.72 50.48
C LYS A 306 0.64 -5.79 49.44
N SER A 307 0.90 -4.68 48.77
CA SER A 307 1.95 -4.52 47.75
C SER A 307 3.14 -3.70 48.31
N GLY A 308 3.37 -3.76 49.62
CA GLY A 308 4.46 -3.04 50.28
C GLY A 308 4.28 -1.51 50.31
N GLY A 309 3.06 -1.02 50.08
CA GLY A 309 2.73 0.42 50.11
C GLY A 309 3.34 1.22 48.97
N LEU A 310 3.78 0.55 47.90
CA LEU A 310 4.50 1.16 46.79
C LEU A 310 3.57 1.92 45.85
N MET A 311 3.84 3.20 45.68
CA MET A 311 3.12 4.11 44.78
C MET A 311 4.08 4.59 43.70
N GLN A 312 3.77 4.30 42.43
CA GLN A 312 4.66 4.54 41.29
C GLN A 312 4.13 5.66 40.37
N ASN A 313 5.04 6.29 39.62
CA ASN A 313 4.72 7.26 38.57
C ASN A 313 3.86 8.46 39.02
N LEU A 314 3.94 8.86 40.29
CA LEU A 314 3.09 9.92 40.83
C LEU A 314 3.51 11.28 40.30
N THR A 315 2.54 11.98 39.72
CA THR A 315 2.68 13.36 39.22
C THR A 315 1.89 14.32 40.11
N LYS A 316 2.12 15.63 39.96
CA LYS A 316 1.32 16.65 40.64
C LYS A 316 -0.17 16.46 40.30
N GLY A 317 -1.01 16.25 41.31
CA GLY A 317 -2.46 16.03 41.16
C GLY A 317 -2.89 14.55 41.07
N SER A 318 -1.96 13.60 41.10
CA SER A 318 -2.30 12.15 41.08
C SER A 318 -2.79 11.59 42.42
N GLU A 319 -2.46 12.28 43.52
CA GLU A 319 -2.74 11.89 44.90
C GLU A 319 -2.96 13.16 45.74
N PRO A 320 -3.43 13.06 47.00
CA PRO A 320 -3.59 14.21 47.89
C PRO A 320 -2.35 15.11 47.89
N LYS A 321 -2.57 16.41 47.70
CA LYS A 321 -1.53 17.41 47.42
C LYS A 321 -0.37 17.34 48.43
N ALA A 322 -0.68 17.22 49.72
CA ALA A 322 0.31 17.16 50.79
C ALA A 322 1.28 15.97 50.64
N LEU A 323 0.78 14.82 50.18
CA LEU A 323 1.56 13.60 50.03
C LEU A 323 2.56 13.69 48.87
N VAL A 324 2.09 14.15 47.71
CA VAL A 324 2.92 14.30 46.51
C VAL A 324 3.94 15.42 46.68
N GLU A 325 3.56 16.54 47.30
CA GLU A 325 4.49 17.64 47.59
C GLU A 325 5.58 17.22 48.57
N ALA A 326 5.26 16.43 49.59
CA ALA A 326 6.27 15.86 50.47
C ALA A 326 7.24 14.94 49.68
N GLY A 327 6.71 14.08 48.80
CA GLY A 327 7.53 13.22 47.94
C GLY A 327 8.48 14.01 47.04
N PHE A 328 8.02 15.12 46.45
CA PHE A 328 8.87 15.98 45.61
C PHE A 328 9.88 16.82 46.41
N LYS A 329 9.64 17.11 47.69
CA LYS A 329 10.60 17.85 48.55
C LYS A 329 11.75 16.97 49.05
N LEU A 330 11.49 15.69 49.29
CA LEU A 330 12.46 14.74 49.83
C LEU A 330 13.46 14.25 48.75
N LYS A 331 14.64 13.80 49.21
CA LYS A 331 15.61 13.08 48.38
C LYS A 331 15.27 11.59 48.34
N GLU A 332 15.79 10.88 47.34
CA GLU A 332 15.67 9.41 47.28
C GLU A 332 16.23 8.77 48.56
N GLY A 333 15.53 7.75 49.06
CA GLY A 333 15.82 7.06 50.31
C GLY A 333 15.31 7.77 51.58
N GLN A 334 14.96 9.07 51.51
CA GLN A 334 14.51 9.81 52.70
C GLN A 334 13.09 9.46 53.11
N ILE A 335 12.85 9.57 54.43
CA ILE A 335 11.57 9.35 55.09
C ILE A 335 10.99 10.72 55.47
N SER A 336 9.70 10.95 55.20
CA SER A 336 9.01 12.19 55.54
C SER A 336 8.81 12.36 57.05
N ASP A 337 8.41 13.56 57.47
CA ASP A 337 7.64 13.72 58.70
C ASP A 337 6.23 13.13 58.54
N ILE A 338 5.42 13.19 59.60
CA ILE A 338 4.01 12.77 59.55
C ILE A 338 3.22 13.75 58.68
N ILE A 339 2.51 13.20 57.70
CA ILE A 339 1.67 13.95 56.76
C ILE A 339 0.21 13.69 57.16
N ALA A 340 -0.52 14.71 57.57
CA ALA A 340 -1.96 14.58 57.76
C ALA A 340 -2.65 14.47 56.39
N LEU A 341 -3.42 13.41 56.19
CA LEU A 341 -4.26 13.22 55.00
C LEU A 341 -5.66 13.78 55.22
N ASP A 342 -6.22 13.54 56.41
CA ASP A 342 -7.46 14.10 56.95
C ASP A 342 -7.40 14.09 58.49
N ASP A 343 -8.52 14.41 59.17
CA ASP A 343 -8.60 14.48 60.64
C ASP A 343 -8.34 13.14 61.35
N THR A 344 -8.43 12.02 60.61
CA THR A 344 -8.37 10.65 61.13
C THR A 344 -7.36 9.77 60.38
N ALA A 345 -6.55 10.33 59.49
CA ALA A 345 -5.61 9.58 58.68
C ALA A 345 -4.27 10.30 58.54
N PHE A 346 -3.20 9.58 58.84
CA PHE A 346 -1.82 10.07 58.82
C PHE A 346 -0.96 9.18 57.93
N ALA A 347 -0.07 9.79 57.16
CA ALA A 347 0.85 9.10 56.27
C ALA A 347 2.31 9.39 56.59
N ILE A 348 3.16 8.39 56.40
CA ILE A 348 4.61 8.53 56.35
C ILE A 348 5.06 7.94 55.04
N ILE A 349 5.90 8.65 54.30
CA ILE A 349 6.42 8.17 53.02
C ILE A 349 7.92 7.99 53.07
N LYS A 350 8.41 7.02 52.28
CA LYS A 350 9.83 6.85 51.96
C LYS A 350 10.01 6.95 50.45
N VAL A 351 10.76 7.95 49.99
CA VAL A 351 10.99 8.15 48.56
C VAL A 351 11.88 7.02 48.03
N VAL A 352 11.44 6.37 46.97
CA VAL A 352 12.18 5.31 46.29
C VAL A 352 12.96 5.87 45.12
N ARG A 353 12.30 6.67 44.26
CA ARG A 353 12.88 7.22 43.04
C ARG A 353 12.22 8.54 42.67
N LYS A 354 12.97 9.46 42.07
CA LYS A 354 12.49 10.70 41.48
C LYS A 354 12.94 10.80 40.05
N GLU A 355 12.02 11.20 39.19
CA GLU A 355 12.29 11.46 37.78
C GLU A 355 11.95 12.93 37.51
N PRO A 356 12.94 13.78 37.16
CA PRO A 356 12.67 15.18 36.87
C PRO A 356 11.82 15.33 35.61
N ALA A 357 11.13 16.47 35.51
CA ALA A 357 10.46 16.82 34.27
C ALA A 357 11.51 16.94 33.16
N HIS A 358 11.22 16.38 32.01
CA HIS A 358 12.09 16.43 30.85
C HIS A 358 11.24 16.58 29.60
N TYR A 359 11.85 17.06 28.53
CA TYR A 359 11.23 17.06 27.22
C TYR A 359 11.64 15.79 26.51
N LYS A 360 10.67 15.05 25.98
CA LYS A 360 10.96 13.94 25.08
C LYS A 360 11.74 14.50 23.89
N SER A 361 12.81 13.83 23.51
CA SER A 361 13.63 14.19 22.36
C SER A 361 12.82 14.11 21.06
N LEU A 362 13.28 14.80 20.01
CA LEU A 362 12.66 14.70 18.69
C LEU A 362 12.58 13.25 18.22
N ASP A 363 13.63 12.46 18.44
CA ASP A 363 13.68 11.06 17.99
C ASP A 363 12.58 10.20 18.65
N GLU A 364 12.31 10.41 19.94
CA GLU A 364 11.24 9.69 20.67
C GLU A 364 9.84 10.00 20.14
N VAL A 365 9.62 11.20 19.60
CA VAL A 365 8.29 11.65 19.14
C VAL A 365 8.21 11.84 17.63
N ARG A 366 9.26 11.52 16.88
CA ARG A 366 9.36 11.76 15.42
C ARG A 366 8.19 11.12 14.68
N SER A 367 7.98 9.81 14.86
CA SER A 367 6.91 9.07 14.16
C SER A 367 5.51 9.58 14.50
N GLN A 368 5.29 10.00 15.75
CA GLN A 368 4.02 10.61 16.16
C GLN A 368 3.80 11.97 15.47
N ILE A 369 4.83 12.82 15.42
CA ILE A 369 4.77 14.12 14.74
C ILE A 369 4.54 13.93 13.25
N GLU A 370 5.30 13.06 12.61
CA GLU A 370 5.18 12.76 11.19
C GLU A 370 3.77 12.27 10.85
N GLY A 371 3.24 11.30 11.61
CA GLY A 371 1.87 10.81 11.42
C GLY A 371 0.82 11.92 11.53
N ASN A 372 0.91 12.77 12.57
CA ASN A 372 -0.01 13.89 12.75
C ASN A 372 0.07 14.93 11.62
N LEU A 373 1.28 15.27 11.19
CA LEU A 373 1.51 16.19 10.07
C LEU A 373 1.01 15.61 8.76
N LYS A 374 1.27 14.31 8.53
CA LYS A 374 0.82 13.58 7.34
C LYS A 374 -0.70 13.58 7.27
N SER A 375 -1.40 13.16 8.32
CA SER A 375 -2.86 13.14 8.36
C SER A 375 -3.47 14.53 8.15
N LYS A 376 -2.86 15.58 8.75
CA LYS A 376 -3.31 16.96 8.54
C LYS A 376 -3.17 17.39 7.07
N LEU A 377 -2.03 17.08 6.45
CA LEU A 377 -1.75 17.44 5.06
C LEU A 377 -2.62 16.62 4.08
N GLU A 378 -2.83 15.33 4.36
CA GLU A 378 -3.76 14.49 3.61
C GLU A 378 -5.18 15.05 3.65
N MET A 379 -5.67 15.46 4.83
CA MET A 379 -7.00 16.07 4.97
C MET A 379 -7.13 17.36 4.17
N GLN A 380 -6.12 18.23 4.19
CA GLN A 380 -6.11 19.46 3.40
C GLN A 380 -6.13 19.18 1.89
N LYS A 381 -5.27 18.26 1.43
CA LYS A 381 -5.19 17.87 0.01
C LYS A 381 -6.48 17.19 -0.46
N TRP A 382 -7.09 16.38 0.39
CA TRP A 382 -8.37 15.76 0.09
C TRP A 382 -9.49 16.79 -0.02
N GLU A 383 -9.51 17.81 0.84
CA GLU A 383 -10.47 18.91 0.72
C GLU A 383 -10.32 19.66 -0.61
N GLU A 384 -9.09 20.06 -0.96
CA GLU A 384 -8.77 20.70 -2.24
C GLU A 384 -9.22 19.84 -3.43
N PHE A 385 -8.93 18.54 -3.36
CA PHE A 385 -9.31 17.58 -4.39
C PHE A 385 -10.84 17.45 -4.52
N ARG A 386 -11.56 17.35 -3.41
CA ARG A 386 -13.04 17.30 -3.40
C ARG A 386 -13.63 18.57 -4.01
N LYS A 387 -13.12 19.76 -3.67
CA LYS A 387 -13.55 21.01 -4.30
C LYS A 387 -13.34 20.99 -5.81
N ALA A 388 -12.18 20.51 -6.26
CA ALA A 388 -11.89 20.36 -7.69
C ALA A 388 -12.84 19.37 -8.38
N LEU A 389 -13.21 18.25 -7.73
CA LEU A 389 -14.19 17.31 -8.25
C LEU A 389 -15.58 17.95 -8.37
N ARG A 390 -16.04 18.71 -7.37
CA ARG A 390 -17.33 19.42 -7.42
C ARG A 390 -17.38 20.37 -8.62
N LYS A 391 -16.30 21.13 -8.86
CA LYS A 391 -16.19 22.01 -10.03
C LYS A 391 -16.15 21.22 -11.35
N LYS A 392 -15.41 20.11 -11.38
CA LYS A 392 -15.25 19.27 -12.58
C LYS A 392 -16.57 18.63 -13.04
N TYR A 393 -17.36 18.12 -12.10
CA TYR A 393 -18.58 17.38 -12.40
C TYR A 393 -19.85 18.24 -12.35
N GLY A 394 -19.77 19.45 -11.78
CA GLY A 394 -20.93 20.29 -11.52
C GLY A 394 -21.77 19.74 -10.37
N VAL A 395 -22.29 20.63 -9.51
CA VAL A 395 -23.21 20.25 -8.44
C VAL A 395 -24.47 21.09 -8.59
N GLN A 396 -25.62 20.44 -8.67
CA GLN A 396 -26.92 21.09 -8.68
C GLN A 396 -27.70 20.64 -7.47
N TYR A 397 -28.20 21.61 -6.71
CA TYR A 397 -29.09 21.37 -5.58
C TYR A 397 -30.52 21.59 -6.05
N ILE A 398 -31.40 20.62 -5.80
CA ILE A 398 -32.84 20.75 -6.05
C ILE A 398 -33.45 21.50 -4.85
N GLU A 399 -34.29 22.51 -5.14
CA GLU A 399 -34.61 23.65 -4.25
C GLU A 399 -35.04 23.32 -2.82
N ASP A 400 -35.71 22.19 -2.58
CA ASP A 400 -36.19 21.82 -1.24
C ASP A 400 -35.05 21.49 -0.25
N LEU A 401 -33.89 21.02 -0.74
CA LEU A 401 -32.73 20.68 0.09
C LEU A 401 -31.69 21.81 0.17
N LYS A 402 -31.80 22.85 -0.68
CA LYS A 402 -30.84 23.97 -0.69
C LYS A 402 -31.02 24.84 0.56
N LYS A 403 -32.26 25.17 0.93
CA LYS A 403 -32.57 25.92 2.16
C LYS A 403 -32.14 25.19 3.42
N GLU A 404 -32.39 23.88 3.51
CA GLU A 404 -31.96 23.07 4.65
C GLU A 404 -30.42 22.96 4.75
N ALA A 405 -29.73 22.80 3.62
CA ALA A 405 -28.27 22.76 3.59
C ALA A 405 -27.65 24.11 3.98
N GLU A 406 -28.22 25.23 3.49
CA GLU A 406 -27.80 26.60 3.85
C GLU A 406 -28.00 26.86 5.36
N GLU A 407 -29.14 26.49 5.93
CA GLU A 407 -29.40 26.65 7.37
C GLU A 407 -28.46 25.80 8.26
N VAL A 408 -28.16 24.56 7.87
CA VAL A 408 -27.23 23.69 8.61
C VAL A 408 -25.80 24.22 8.52
N LEU A 409 -25.40 24.72 7.35
CA LEU A 409 -24.07 25.27 7.13
C LEU A 409 -23.88 26.59 7.89
N GLU A 410 -24.88 27.48 7.90
CA GLU A 410 -24.88 28.74 8.65
C GLU A 410 -24.80 28.50 10.17
N LYS A 411 -25.56 27.53 10.70
CA LYS A 411 -25.45 27.07 12.10
C LYS A 411 -24.08 26.48 12.44
N SER A 412 -23.34 25.97 11.45
CA SER A 412 -21.99 25.40 11.61
C SER A 412 -20.84 26.36 11.27
N GLY A 413 -21.14 27.60 10.87
CA GLY A 413 -20.15 28.61 10.46
C GLY A 413 -19.48 28.37 9.10
N ARG A 414 -20.11 27.61 8.21
CA ARG A 414 -19.62 27.33 6.85
C ARG A 414 -20.58 27.91 5.80
N LYS A 415 -20.11 28.25 4.61
CA LYS A 415 -20.96 28.75 3.50
C LYS A 415 -21.05 27.72 2.37
N VAL A 416 -22.19 27.70 1.68
CA VAL A 416 -22.34 27.00 0.39
C VAL A 416 -21.52 27.80 -0.64
N GLU A 417 -20.55 27.15 -1.29
CA GLU A 417 -19.90 27.70 -2.48
C GLU A 417 -20.79 27.35 -3.69
N ASP A 418 -21.19 28.39 -4.43
CA ASP A 418 -22.09 28.36 -5.60
C ASP A 418 -21.58 27.48 -6.76
#